data_AF-A0A227J468-F1
#
_entry.id   AF-A0A227J468-F1
#
_cell.length_a   1.000
_cell.length_b   1.000
_cell.length_c   1.000
_cell.angle_alpha   90.00
_cell.angle_beta   90.00
_cell.angle_gamma   90.00
#
_symmetry.space_group_name_H-M   'P 1'
#
loop_
_entity.id
_entity.type
_entity.pdbx_description
1 polymer ?
#
loop_
_entity_poly.entity_id
_entity_poly.type
_entity_poly.pdbx_seq_one_letter_code
_entity_poly.pdbx_strand_id
1 'polypeptide(L)'
;APFKVFEGNRPTNSILVKQITPRTLGNLIAMYEHKIFVQGVIWNIFSFDQWGVELGKQLANQILPELADASQINSHDSSTNGLINAFKAFKA
;
A
#
# COMPACT_ATOMS: atom_id res chain seq x y z
N ALA A 1 -30.53 -11.06 28.62
CA ALA A 1 -29.93 -11.16 27.27
C ALA A 1 -28.82 -10.11 27.13
N PRO A 2 -27.55 -10.49 26.89
CA PRO A 2 -26.40 -9.58 26.99
C PRO A 2 -25.94 -8.96 25.65
N PHE A 3 -26.77 -8.92 24.60
CA PHE A 3 -26.34 -8.55 23.24
C PHE A 3 -26.22 -7.04 22.96
N LYS A 4 -26.48 -6.16 23.95
CA LYS A 4 -26.40 -4.70 23.82
C LYS A 4 -25.46 -4.05 24.85
N VAL A 5 -24.49 -4.81 25.34
CA VAL A 5 -23.49 -4.30 26.29
C VAL A 5 -22.37 -3.62 25.50
N PHE A 6 -22.07 -2.38 25.86
CA PHE A 6 -20.94 -1.63 25.33
C PHE A 6 -19.90 -1.46 26.43
N GLU A 7 -18.76 -2.15 26.31
CA GLU A 7 -17.67 -2.12 27.31
C GLU A 7 -16.87 -0.80 27.30
N GLY A 8 -17.07 0.05 26.28
CA GLY A 8 -16.35 1.31 26.17
C GLY A 8 -14.85 1.12 25.91
N ASN A 9 -14.02 1.97 26.53
CA ASN A 9 -12.55 1.98 26.41
C ASN A 9 -12.01 2.03 24.97
N ARG A 10 -12.66 2.84 24.12
CA ARG A 10 -12.26 3.07 22.72
C ARG A 10 -11.71 4.50 22.63
N PRO A 11 -10.38 4.70 22.66
CA PRO A 11 -9.80 6.03 22.63
C PRO A 11 -10.07 6.70 21.27
N THR A 12 -10.41 7.98 21.29
CA THR A 12 -10.65 8.78 20.08
C THR A 12 -9.97 10.13 20.21
N ASN A 13 -9.54 10.69 19.07
CA ASN A 13 -9.17 12.09 18.96
C ASN A 13 -10.22 12.78 18.09
N SER A 14 -10.81 13.87 18.57
CA SER A 14 -11.73 14.70 17.79
C SER A 14 -11.05 16.01 17.44
N ILE A 15 -10.82 16.26 16.15
CA ILE A 15 -10.24 17.51 15.64
C ILE A 15 -11.36 18.28 14.94
N LEU A 16 -11.89 19.28 15.62
CA LEU A 16 -12.96 20.12 15.09
C LEU A 16 -12.39 21.40 14.48
N VAL A 17 -12.78 21.69 13.24
CA VAL A 17 -12.42 22.92 12.53
C VAL A 17 -13.70 23.63 12.06
N LYS A 18 -13.67 24.97 11.97
CA LYS A 18 -14.84 25.77 11.62
C LYS A 18 -15.39 25.46 10.23
N GLN A 19 -14.50 25.30 9.25
CA GLN A 19 -14.82 24.94 7.87
C GLN A 19 -13.54 24.41 7.21
N ILE A 20 -13.67 23.48 6.26
CA ILE A 20 -12.57 23.09 5.39
C ILE A 20 -12.36 24.18 4.33
N THR A 21 -11.31 24.96 4.52
CA THR A 21 -10.78 25.97 3.60
C THR A 21 -9.40 25.54 3.12
N PRO A 22 -8.82 26.15 2.06
CA PRO A 22 -7.45 25.85 1.65
C PRO A 22 -6.43 25.97 2.78
N ARG A 23 -6.61 26.98 3.65
CA ARG A 23 -5.76 27.18 4.84
C ARG A 23 -5.87 26.04 5.84
N THR A 24 -7.09 25.71 6.28
CA THR A 24 -7.30 24.68 7.30
C THR A 24 -6.96 23.29 6.78
N LEU A 25 -7.18 23.03 5.49
CA LEU A 25 -6.76 21.78 4.85
C LEU A 25 -5.23 21.66 4.88
N GLY A 26 -4.50 22.72 4.50
CA GLY A 26 -3.05 22.76 4.62
C GLY A 26 -2.55 22.53 6.05
N ASN A 27 -3.24 23.11 7.05
CA ASN A 27 -2.92 22.87 8.45
C ASN A 27 -3.09 21.39 8.84
N LEU A 28 -4.18 20.77 8.42
CA LEU A 28 -4.46 19.35 8.72
C LEU A 28 -3.44 18.43 8.05
N ILE A 29 -3.08 18.68 6.79
CA ILE A 29 -2.07 17.89 6.07
C ILE A 29 -0.71 18.03 6.78
N ALA A 30 -0.24 19.25 6.99
CA ALA A 30 1.05 19.50 7.65
C ALA A 30 1.11 18.91 9.08
N MET A 31 0.00 18.94 9.81
CA MET A 31 -0.10 18.30 11.12
C MET A 31 0.15 16.79 11.03
N TYR A 32 -0.41 16.10 10.03
CA TYR A 32 -0.17 14.66 9.84
C TYR A 32 1.22 14.35 9.29
N GLU A 33 1.77 15.19 8.39
CA GLU A 33 3.16 15.07 7.93
C GLU A 33 4.14 15.13 9.11
N HIS A 34 3.96 16.10 10.01
CA HIS A 34 4.80 16.22 11.21
C HIS A 34 4.55 15.10 12.21
N LYS A 35 3.32 14.59 12.35
CA LYS A 35 3.04 13.39 13.16
C LYS A 35 3.86 12.19 12.64
N ILE A 36 3.82 11.94 11.34
CA ILE A 36 4.54 10.83 10.69
C ILE A 36 6.05 11.02 10.87
N PHE A 37 6.56 12.23 10.64
CA PHE A 37 7.96 12.56 10.83
C PHE A 37 8.44 12.28 12.26
N VAL A 38 7.73 12.79 13.27
CA VAL A 38 8.10 12.58 14.69
C VAL A 38 8.11 11.10 15.05
N GLN A 39 7.14 10.32 14.55
CA GLN A 39 7.12 8.87 14.76
C GLN A 39 8.34 8.18 14.16
N GLY A 40 8.77 8.57 12.95
CA GLY A 40 9.98 8.04 12.32
C GLY A 40 11.26 8.35 13.10
N VAL A 41 11.37 9.58 13.63
CA VAL A 41 12.50 9.98 14.49
C VAL A 41 12.53 9.13 15.77
N ILE A 42 11.40 8.92 16.43
CA ILE A 42 11.32 8.08 17.64
C ILE A 42 11.72 6.63 17.35
N TRP A 43 11.27 6.08 16.22
CA TRP A 43 11.58 4.71 15.81
C TRP A 43 12.98 4.55 15.19
N ASN A 44 13.72 5.64 15.01
CA ASN A 44 15.03 5.65 14.37
C ASN A 44 15.02 4.98 12.98
N ILE A 45 14.04 5.35 12.15
CA ILE A 45 13.90 4.89 10.75
C ILE A 45 13.88 6.08 9.79
N PHE A 46 14.14 5.82 8.51
CA PHE A 46 14.08 6.84 7.47
C PHE A 46 12.65 6.99 6.93
N SER A 47 11.97 8.09 7.30
CA SER A 47 10.58 8.37 6.85
C SER A 47 10.45 8.86 5.41
N PHE A 48 11.57 9.10 4.72
CA PHE A 48 11.61 9.77 3.42
C PHE A 48 12.18 8.88 2.31
N ASP A 49 12.40 7.59 2.56
CA ASP A 49 12.78 6.61 1.54
C ASP A 49 11.65 5.62 1.24
N GLN A 50 11.81 4.87 0.14
CA GLN A 50 10.80 3.90 -0.31
C GLN A 50 11.40 2.70 -1.05
N TRP A 51 12.50 2.13 -0.55
CA TRP A 51 13.20 1.01 -1.22
C TRP A 51 12.33 -0.23 -1.48
N GLY A 52 11.31 -0.45 -0.66
CA GLY A 52 10.39 -1.59 -0.79
C GLY A 52 9.60 -1.66 -2.10
N VAL A 53 9.58 -0.59 -2.92
CA VAL A 53 8.85 -0.58 -4.21
C VAL A 53 9.66 -1.14 -5.38
N GLU A 54 10.96 -1.36 -5.21
CA GLU A 54 11.87 -1.61 -6.34
C GLU A 54 11.74 -3.03 -6.89
N LEU A 55 11.71 -4.04 -6.02
CA LEU A 55 11.68 -5.44 -6.43
C LEU A 55 10.45 -5.74 -7.30
N GLY A 56 9.28 -5.25 -6.90
CA GLY A 56 8.05 -5.43 -7.68
C GLY A 56 8.13 -4.80 -9.07
N LYS A 57 8.74 -3.60 -9.19
CA LYS A 57 8.96 -2.95 -10.49
C LYS A 57 9.93 -3.75 -11.36
N GLN A 58 11.01 -4.27 -10.78
CA GLN A 58 11.99 -5.07 -11.50
C GLN A 58 11.38 -6.37 -12.03
N LEU A 59 10.64 -7.09 -11.19
CA LEU A 59 9.96 -8.33 -11.57
C LEU A 59 8.89 -8.06 -12.65
N ALA A 60 8.07 -7.02 -12.49
CA ALA A 60 7.05 -6.67 -13.47
C ALA A 60 7.66 -6.32 -14.84
N ASN A 61 8.79 -5.60 -14.87
CA ASN A 61 9.49 -5.27 -16.12
C ASN A 61 10.05 -6.52 -16.83
N GLN A 62 10.42 -7.57 -16.09
CA GLN A 62 10.85 -8.85 -16.68
C GLN A 62 9.67 -9.69 -17.17
N ILE A 63 8.56 -9.70 -16.44
CA ILE A 63 7.36 -10.48 -16.80
C ILE A 63 6.62 -9.86 -17.99
N LEU A 64 6.58 -8.53 -18.11
CA LEU A 64 5.78 -7.85 -19.14
C LEU A 64 6.08 -8.33 -20.58
N PRO A 65 7.35 -8.47 -21.03
CA PRO A 65 7.67 -9.04 -22.35
C PRO A 65 7.21 -10.50 -22.52
N GLU A 66 7.25 -11.29 -21.45
CA GLU A 66 6.84 -12.71 -21.49
C GLU A 66 5.34 -12.87 -21.74
N LEU A 67 4.53 -11.81 -21.57
CA LEU A 67 3.09 -11.82 -21.85
C LEU A 67 2.74 -11.51 -23.31
N ALA A 68 3.72 -11.15 -24.15
CA ALA A 68 3.47 -10.67 -25.52
C ALA A 68 3.10 -11.80 -26.49
N ASP A 69 3.71 -12.98 -26.35
CA ASP A 69 3.48 -14.14 -27.21
C ASP A 69 2.72 -15.28 -26.51
N ALA A 70 2.34 -16.30 -27.28
CA ALA A 70 1.64 -17.49 -26.78
C ALA A 70 2.59 -18.60 -26.30
N SER A 71 3.91 -18.34 -26.19
CA SER A 71 4.88 -19.36 -25.78
C SER A 71 4.69 -19.74 -24.30
N GLN A 72 4.98 -20.99 -23.96
CA GLN A 72 4.93 -21.44 -22.58
C GLN A 72 6.14 -20.91 -21.79
N ILE A 73 5.89 -20.35 -20.61
CA ILE A 73 6.91 -19.77 -19.73
C ILE A 73 7.40 -20.80 -18.71
N ASN A 74 8.73 -20.87 -18.53
CA ASN A 74 9.41 -21.74 -17.57
C ASN A 74 10.61 -21.05 -16.88
N SER A 75 10.70 -19.72 -16.97
CA SER A 75 11.82 -18.90 -16.47
C SER A 75 11.76 -18.59 -14.97
N HIS A 76 10.61 -18.77 -14.32
CA HIS A 76 10.39 -18.42 -12.91
C HIS A 76 10.15 -19.66 -12.03
N ASP A 77 9.75 -19.43 -10.78
CA ASP A 77 9.22 -20.50 -9.93
C ASP A 77 7.93 -21.10 -10.50
N SER A 78 7.57 -22.29 -10.02
CA SER A 78 6.43 -23.05 -10.55
C SER A 78 5.08 -22.33 -10.38
N SER A 79 4.91 -21.51 -9.35
CA SER A 79 3.69 -20.73 -9.13
C SER A 79 3.57 -19.64 -10.19
N THR A 80 4.62 -18.82 -10.35
CA THR A 80 4.65 -17.72 -11.32
C THR A 80 4.48 -18.23 -12.75
N ASN A 81 5.22 -19.28 -13.14
CA ASN A 81 5.06 -19.92 -14.45
C ASN A 81 3.64 -20.46 -14.67
N GLY A 82 3.09 -21.15 -13.67
CA GLY A 82 1.74 -21.71 -13.74
C GLY A 82 0.68 -20.64 -13.96
N LEU A 83 0.77 -19.53 -13.23
CA LEU A 83 -0.15 -18.40 -13.34
C LEU A 83 -0.05 -17.70 -14.70
N ILE A 84 1.18 -17.44 -15.20
CA ILE A 84 1.37 -16.81 -16.52
C ILE A 84 0.81 -17.69 -17.63
N ASN A 85 1.08 -19.00 -17.60
CA ASN A 85 0.59 -19.93 -18.61
C ASN A 85 -0.93 -20.09 -18.56
N ALA A 86 -1.53 -20.15 -17.37
CA ALA A 86 -2.98 -20.16 -17.21
C ALA A 86 -3.62 -18.88 -17.75
N PHE A 87 -3.03 -17.70 -17.46
CA PHE A 87 -3.46 -16.43 -18.03
C PHE A 87 -3.41 -16.43 -19.56
N LYS A 88 -2.32 -16.90 -20.18
CA LYS A 88 -2.20 -17.02 -21.64
C LYS A 88 -3.27 -17.95 -22.22
N ALA A 89 -3.56 -19.08 -21.56
CA ALA A 89 -4.59 -20.02 -21.99
C ALA A 89 -6.01 -19.44 -21.92
N PHE A 90 -6.32 -18.60 -20.93
CA PHE A 90 -7.63 -17.93 -20.84
C PHE A 90 -7.81 -16.77 -21.82
N LYS A 91 -6.72 -16.17 -22.28
CA LYS A 91 -6.74 -15.06 -23.24
C LYS A 91 -6.93 -15.56 -24.69
N ALA A 92 -6.49 -16.79 -24.99
CA ALA A 92 -6.64 -17.44 -26.28
C ALA A 92 -8.11 -17.76 -26.59
#